data_AF-A0A533BA72-F1
#
_entry.id   AF-A0A533BA72-F1
#
_cell.length_a   1.000
_cell.length_b   1.000
_cell.length_c   1.000
_cell.angle_alpha   90.00
_cell.angle_beta   90.00
_cell.angle_gamma   90.00
#
_symmetry.space_group_name_H-M   'P 1'
#
loop_
_entity.id
_entity.type
_entity.pdbx_description
1 polymer ?
#
loop_
_entity_poly.entity_id
_entity_poly.type
_entity_poly.pdbx_seq_one_letter_code
_entity_poly.pdbx_strand_id
1 'polypeptide(L)'
;MLINDQSATPDPQELQDEQRRMSELRGIVDWAMLRLRHDRMTRNEALRLIEGTREAVLALCPGKAEVFDLVLRPRLLRIDKERRFADWGLVDSMN
;
A
#
# COMPACT_ATOMS: atom_id res chain seq x y z
N MET A 1 -24.29 27.76 -25.17
CA MET A 1 -24.30 26.44 -24.50
C MET A 1 -23.64 26.64 -23.16
N LEU A 2 -24.44 26.84 -22.10
CA LEU A 2 -23.92 27.02 -20.74
C LEU A 2 -23.44 25.65 -20.27
N ILE A 3 -22.13 25.51 -20.06
CA ILE A 3 -21.57 24.38 -19.32
C ILE A 3 -22.04 24.59 -17.88
N ASN A 4 -23.12 23.91 -17.52
CA ASN A 4 -23.60 23.86 -16.15
C ASN A 4 -22.63 22.95 -15.38
N ASP A 5 -21.51 23.53 -14.94
CA ASP A 5 -20.59 22.90 -14.00
C ASP A 5 -21.30 22.83 -12.66
N GLN A 6 -22.13 21.79 -12.49
CA GLN A 6 -22.61 21.37 -11.19
C GLN A 6 -21.44 20.73 -10.45
N SER A 7 -20.46 21.53 -10.03
CA SER A 7 -19.65 21.21 -8.86
C SER A 7 -20.59 21.32 -7.65
N ALA A 8 -21.51 20.36 -7.52
CA ALA A 8 -22.28 20.17 -6.32
C ALA A 8 -21.26 20.04 -5.19
N THR A 9 -21.33 20.94 -4.21
CA THR A 9 -20.53 20.80 -2.99
C THR A 9 -20.79 19.40 -2.45
N PRO A 10 -19.78 18.52 -2.43
CA PRO A 10 -20.00 17.14 -1.99
C PRO A 10 -20.53 17.18 -0.56
N ASP A 11 -21.50 16.30 -0.27
CA ASP A 11 -22.12 16.25 1.04
C ASP A 11 -21.02 16.12 2.11
N PRO A 12 -21.02 16.95 3.17
CA PRO A 12 -20.08 16.79 4.28
C PRO A 12 -19.93 15.35 4.78
N GLN A 13 -20.97 14.52 4.69
CA GLN A 13 -20.92 13.09 5.03
C GLN A 13 -20.11 12.29 4.01
N GLU A 14 -20.34 12.47 2.71
CA GLU A 14 -19.58 11.83 1.64
C GLU A 14 -18.08 12.17 1.71
N LEU A 15 -17.77 13.43 2.02
CA LEU A 15 -16.40 13.89 2.24
C LEU A 15 -15.74 13.21 3.45
N GLN A 16 -16.46 13.10 4.58
CA GLN A 16 -15.93 12.41 5.76
C GLN A 16 -15.69 10.92 5.48
N ASP A 17 -16.60 10.26 4.78
CA ASP A 17 -16.45 8.85 4.43
C ASP A 17 -15.27 8.62 3.48
N GLU A 18 -15.03 9.53 2.54
CA GLU A 18 -13.87 9.48 1.68
C GLU A 18 -12.56 9.69 2.48
N GLN A 19 -12.51 10.72 3.33
CA GLN A 19 -11.37 10.98 4.20
C GLN A 19 -11.05 9.79 5.12
N ARG A 20 -12.08 9.14 5.65
CA ARG A 20 -11.95 7.93 6.46
C ARG A 20 -11.34 6.79 5.66
N ARG A 21 -11.90 6.47 4.49
CA ARG A 21 -11.35 5.44 3.58
C ARG A 21 -9.89 5.71 3.21
N MET A 22 -9.55 6.96 2.93
CA MET A 22 -8.18 7.37 2.62
C MET A 22 -7.22 7.21 3.80
N SER A 23 -7.68 7.50 5.02
CA SER A 23 -6.90 7.31 6.25
C SER A 23 -6.67 5.83 6.55
N GLU A 24 -7.70 5.00 6.40
CA GLU A 24 -7.62 3.55 6.58
C GLU A 24 -6.67 2.91 5.55
N LEU A 25 -6.77 3.31 4.28
CA LEU A 25 -5.87 2.86 3.22
C LEU A 25 -4.41 3.19 3.55
N ARG A 26 -4.14 4.44 3.97
CA ARG A 26 -2.79 4.87 4.36
C ARG A 26 -2.27 4.03 5.51
N GLY A 27 -3.10 3.82 6.55
CA GLY A 27 -2.74 2.97 7.68
C GLY A 27 -2.33 1.57 7.25
N ILE A 28 -3.17 0.87 6.46
CA ILE A 28 -2.88 -0.50 5.98
C ILE A 28 -1.55 -0.56 5.24
N VAL A 29 -1.32 0.39 4.33
CA VAL A 29 -0.10 0.46 3.53
C VAL A 29 1.12 0.74 4.41
N ASP A 30 1.03 1.69 5.33
CA ASP A 30 2.13 2.04 6.23
C ASP A 30 2.51 0.87 7.14
N TRP A 31 1.51 0.13 7.65
CA TRP A 31 1.73 -1.10 8.40
C TRP A 31 2.43 -2.17 7.57
N ALA A 32 2.02 -2.37 6.33
CA ALA A 32 2.68 -3.32 5.43
C ALA A 32 4.14 -2.92 5.18
N MET A 33 4.42 -1.62 4.95
CA MET A 33 5.79 -1.12 4.80
C MET A 33 6.63 -1.35 6.05
N LEU A 34 6.08 -1.08 7.24
CA LEU A 34 6.78 -1.27 8.51
C LEU A 34 7.18 -2.73 8.71
N ARG A 35 6.24 -3.65 8.51
CA ARG A 35 6.50 -5.09 8.63
C ARG A 35 7.54 -5.57 7.63
N LEU A 36 7.44 -5.15 6.37
CA LEU A 36 8.44 -5.50 5.34
C LEU A 36 9.84 -4.98 5.66
N ARG A 37 9.98 -3.89 6.43
CA ARG A 37 11.28 -3.34 6.84
C ARG A 37 11.88 -4.08 8.02
N HIS A 38 11.08 -4.43 9.02
CA HIS A 38 11.59 -4.83 10.34
C HIS A 38 11.39 -6.30 10.69
N ASP A 39 10.33 -6.94 10.21
CA ASP A 39 10.04 -8.32 10.57
C ASP A 39 11.03 -9.25 9.83
N ARG A 40 11.52 -10.28 10.52
CA ARG A 40 12.20 -11.40 9.86
C ARG A 40 11.14 -12.26 9.19
N MET A 41 11.19 -12.32 7.86
CA MET A 41 10.23 -13.10 7.07
C MET A 41 10.89 -13.61 5.79
N THR A 42 10.56 -14.84 5.44
CA THR A 42 10.93 -15.51 4.20
C THR A 42 10.37 -14.79 2.98
N ARG A 43 10.85 -15.20 1.79
CA ARG A 43 10.36 -14.62 0.54
C ARG A 43 8.86 -14.80 0.32
N ASN A 44 8.37 -15.99 0.61
CA ASN A 44 6.96 -16.30 0.42
C ASN A 44 6.08 -15.53 1.40
N GLU A 45 6.54 -15.29 2.64
CA GLU A 45 5.81 -14.49 3.63
C GLU A 45 5.71 -13.02 3.21
N ALA A 46 6.79 -12.43 2.71
CA ALA A 46 6.78 -11.06 2.18
C ALA A 46 5.81 -10.92 1.00
N LEU A 47 5.82 -11.86 0.06
CA LEU A 47 4.90 -11.84 -1.09
C LEU A 47 3.45 -12.00 -0.65
N ARG A 48 3.16 -12.87 0.32
CA ARG A 48 1.81 -13.01 0.90
C ARG A 48 1.35 -11.74 1.60
N LEU A 49 2.24 -11.05 2.33
CA LEU A 49 1.92 -9.77 2.94
C LEU A 49 1.56 -8.71 1.87
N ILE A 50 2.33 -8.65 0.77
CA ILE A 50 2.04 -7.73 -0.35
C ILE A 50 0.68 -8.02 -0.97
N GLU A 51 0.35 -9.29 -1.22
CA GLU A 51 -0.93 -9.65 -1.83
C GLU A 51 -2.11 -9.42 -0.86
N GLY A 52 -1.97 -9.76 0.42
CA GLY A 52 -3.00 -9.44 1.42
C GLY A 52 -3.20 -7.93 1.59
N THR A 53 -2.14 -7.13 1.47
CA THR A 53 -2.25 -5.65 1.45
C THR A 53 -3.07 -5.19 0.24
N ARG A 54 -2.88 -5.81 -0.93
CA ARG A 54 -3.64 -5.49 -2.15
C ARG A 54 -5.13 -5.79 -1.96
N GLU A 55 -5.46 -6.97 -1.46
CA GLU A 55 -6.86 -7.36 -1.19
C GLU A 55 -7.54 -6.38 -0.23
N ALA A 56 -6.86 -6.00 0.85
CA ALA A 56 -7.39 -5.05 1.82
C ALA A 56 -7.59 -3.63 1.24
N VAL A 57 -6.64 -3.15 0.44
CA VAL A 57 -6.78 -1.85 -0.25
C VAL A 57 -7.92 -1.87 -1.26
N LEU A 58 -8.12 -2.99 -1.97
CA LEU A 58 -9.20 -3.11 -2.94
C LEU A 58 -10.58 -3.23 -2.31
N ALA A 59 -10.67 -3.77 -1.11
CA ALA A 59 -11.90 -3.75 -0.32
C ALA A 59 -12.30 -2.31 0.07
N LEU A 60 -11.34 -1.43 0.36
CA LEU A 60 -11.59 -0.02 0.69
C LEU A 60 -11.85 0.85 -0.55
N CYS A 61 -11.25 0.50 -1.69
CA CYS A 61 -11.32 1.25 -2.94
C CYS A 61 -11.56 0.31 -4.12
N PRO A 62 -12.82 -0.15 -4.32
CA PRO A 62 -13.13 -1.03 -5.43
C PRO A 62 -12.81 -0.36 -6.77
N GLY A 63 -12.31 -1.14 -7.73
CA GLY A 63 -11.95 -0.67 -9.07
C GLY A 63 -10.58 0.02 -9.19
N LYS A 64 -9.82 0.19 -8.10
CA LYS A 64 -8.47 0.81 -8.14
C LYS A 64 -7.31 -0.19 -8.12
N ALA A 65 -7.53 -1.40 -8.64
CA ALA A 65 -6.54 -2.47 -8.72
C ALA A 65 -5.27 -2.04 -9.44
N GLU A 66 -5.44 -1.44 -10.62
CA GLU A 66 -4.33 -0.99 -11.45
C GLU A 66 -3.49 0.09 -10.76
N VAL A 67 -4.13 0.98 -9.99
CA VAL A 67 -3.42 2.02 -9.23
C VAL A 67 -2.55 1.39 -8.13
N PHE A 68 -3.06 0.38 -7.43
CA PHE A 68 -2.25 -0.38 -6.47
C PHE A 68 -1.04 -1.02 -7.16
N ASP A 69 -1.28 -1.72 -8.27
CA ASP A 69 -0.25 -2.46 -8.98
C ASP A 69 0.81 -1.52 -9.62
N LEU A 70 0.41 -0.31 -10.01
CA LEU A 70 1.29 0.71 -10.56
C LEU A 70 2.12 1.44 -9.50
N VAL A 71 1.55 1.73 -8.32
CA VAL A 71 2.18 2.63 -7.33
C VAL A 71 2.66 1.88 -6.09
N LEU A 72 1.80 1.08 -5.48
CA LEU A 72 2.05 0.47 -4.18
C LEU A 72 2.85 -0.82 -4.28
N ARG A 73 2.49 -1.71 -5.21
CA ARG A 73 3.20 -2.97 -5.43
C ARG A 73 4.72 -2.78 -5.67
N PRO A 74 5.18 -1.93 -6.62
CA PRO A 74 6.62 -1.77 -6.85
C PRO A 74 7.34 -1.19 -5.63
N ARG A 75 6.68 -0.31 -4.86
CA ARG A 75 7.23 0.25 -3.63
C ARG A 75 7.43 -0.82 -2.55
N LEU A 76 6.44 -1.68 -2.32
CA LEU A 76 6.55 -2.77 -1.33
C LEU A 76 7.62 -3.79 -1.74
N LEU A 77 7.68 -4.15 -3.03
CA LEU A 77 8.72 -5.05 -3.56
C LEU A 77 10.12 -4.45 -3.41
N ARG A 78 10.28 -3.14 -3.59
CA ARG A 78 11.55 -2.45 -3.38
C ARG A 78 12.01 -2.55 -1.93
N ILE A 79 11.11 -2.31 -0.97
CA ILE A 79 11.42 -2.41 0.46
C ILE A 79 11.91 -3.83 0.82
N ASP A 80 11.18 -4.86 0.36
CA ASP A 80 11.56 -6.25 0.59
C ASP A 80 12.92 -6.59 -0.03
N LYS A 81 13.16 -6.12 -1.26
CA LYS A 81 14.43 -6.29 -1.97
C LYS A 81 15.57 -5.64 -1.19
N GLU A 82 15.43 -4.38 -0.78
CA GLU A 82 16.43 -3.63 -0.02
C GLU A 82 16.77 -4.30 1.32
N ARG A 83 15.74 -4.70 2.09
CA ARG A 83 15.95 -5.45 3.34
C ARG A 83 16.77 -6.71 3.10
N ARG A 84 16.40 -7.52 2.10
CA ARG A 84 17.15 -8.75 1.81
C ARG A 84 18.59 -8.47 1.42
N PHE A 85 18.85 -7.47 0.58
CA PHE A 85 20.23 -7.12 0.26
C PHE A 85 21.04 -6.74 1.50
N ALA A 86 20.44 -6.01 2.44
CA ALA A 86 21.08 -5.71 3.71
C ALA A 86 21.33 -6.98 4.54
N ASP A 87 20.35 -7.88 4.63
CA ASP A 87 20.51 -9.17 5.33
C ASP A 87 21.63 -10.02 4.71
N TRP A 88 21.71 -10.11 3.38
CA TRP A 88 22.77 -10.83 2.67
C TRP A 88 24.16 -10.19 2.89
N GLY A 89 24.25 -8.86 2.81
CA GLY A 89 25.51 -8.14 3.06
C GLY A 89 26.02 -8.28 4.51
N LEU A 90 25.12 -8.46 5.48
CA LEU A 90 25.48 -8.79 6.86
C LEU A 90 26.02 -10.22 6.99
N VAL A 91 25.48 -11.19 6.26
CA VAL A 91 25.97 -12.58 6.28
C VAL A 91 27.37 -12.68 5.69
N ASP A 92 27.65 -11.96 4.60
CA ASP A 92 28.98 -11.96 3.95
C ASP A 92 30.08 -11.29 4.79
N SER A 93 29.73 -10.45 5.77
CA SER A 93 30.69 -9.76 6.65
C SER A 93 30.90 -10.44 8.01
N MET A 94 30.20 -11.55 8.27
CA MET A 94 30.37 -12.39 9.48
C MET A 94 31.15 -13.69 9.22
N ASN A 95 31.62 -13.92 7.99
CA ASN A 95 32.52 -15.02 7.60
C ASN A 95 33.92 -14.49 7.25
#